data_AF-A0A8J7PHR8-F1
#
_entry.id   AF-A0A8J7PHR8-F1
#
_cell.length_a   1.000
_cell.length_b   1.000
_cell.length_c   1.000
_cell.angle_alpha   90.00
_cell.angle_beta   90.00
_cell.angle_gamma   90.00
#
_symmetry.space_group_name_H-M   'P 1'
#
loop_
_entity.id
_entity.type
_entity.pdbx_description
1 polymer ?
#
loop_
_entity_poly.entity_id
_entity_poly.type
_entity_poly.pdbx_seq_one_letter_code
_entity_poly.pdbx_strand_id
1 'polypeptide(L)'
;MGTNINNQFSRNSLNAYLKSEKSLYAWMSGFSSETLERLRRINQASSTSRHIVAAISYGFVDRDLYRVNRLIIGLMLRRHKAERQGDVVTIEKIELRLKELHRVINTLVGPPPHGVDDVACRSVKR
;
A
#
# COMPACT_ATOMS: atom_id res chain seq x y z
N MET A 1 -33.77 -8.36 -23.98
CA MET A 1 -32.45 -7.69 -23.99
C MET A 1 -31.99 -7.54 -22.54
N GLY A 2 -31.28 -8.54 -22.00
CA GLY A 2 -30.79 -8.50 -20.62
C GLY A 2 -29.45 -7.77 -20.59
N THR A 3 -29.43 -6.54 -20.09
CA THR A 3 -28.18 -5.83 -19.83
C THR A 3 -27.40 -6.57 -18.75
N ASN A 4 -26.17 -6.93 -19.13
CA ASN A 4 -25.23 -7.78 -18.41
C ASN A 4 -24.71 -7.08 -17.13
N ILE A 5 -25.48 -7.19 -16.04
CA ILE A 5 -25.23 -6.52 -14.74
C ILE A 5 -23.84 -6.88 -14.17
N ASN A 6 -23.37 -8.11 -14.41
CA ASN A 6 -22.06 -8.58 -13.96
C ASN A 6 -20.89 -7.85 -14.65
N ASN A 7 -21.07 -7.42 -15.90
CA ASN A 7 -20.02 -6.74 -16.66
C ASN A 7 -19.87 -5.27 -16.27
N GLN A 8 -20.93 -4.66 -15.73
CA GLN A 8 -20.96 -3.26 -15.32
C GLN A 8 -20.42 -3.05 -13.90
N PHE A 9 -20.66 -4.01 -13.00
CA PHE A 9 -20.09 -4.01 -11.65
C PHE A 9 -18.55 -4.16 -11.67
N SER A 10 -18.03 -5.04 -12.53
CA SER A 10 -16.60 -5.26 -12.72
C SER A 10 -15.88 -4.06 -13.35
N ARG A 11 -16.53 -3.36 -14.28
CA ARG A 11 -16.00 -2.10 -14.86
C ARG A 11 -15.98 -0.95 -13.85
N ASN A 12 -17.01 -0.84 -13.02
CA ASN A 12 -17.09 0.23 -12.02
C ASN A 12 -16.06 0.03 -10.90
N SER A 13 -15.82 -1.21 -10.45
CA SER A 13 -14.77 -1.52 -9.47
C SER A 13 -13.36 -1.30 -10.05
N LEU A 14 -13.13 -1.70 -11.31
CA LEU A 14 -11.86 -1.47 -12.00
C LEU A 14 -11.57 0.02 -12.22
N ASN A 15 -12.58 0.81 -12.60
CA ASN A 15 -12.43 2.26 -12.76
C ASN A 15 -12.14 2.96 -11.42
N ALA A 16 -12.80 2.54 -10.34
CA ALA A 16 -12.53 3.04 -9.00
C ALA A 16 -11.09 2.70 -8.55
N TYR A 17 -10.65 1.46 -8.81
CA TYR A 17 -9.30 0.98 -8.56
C TYR A 17 -8.23 1.83 -9.30
N LEU A 18 -8.39 1.99 -10.61
CA LEU A 18 -7.44 2.78 -11.41
C LEU A 18 -7.39 4.25 -10.99
N LYS A 19 -8.53 4.82 -10.56
CA LYS A 19 -8.59 6.20 -10.04
C LYS A 19 -7.87 6.32 -8.69
N SER A 20 -8.05 5.32 -7.84
CA SER A 20 -7.45 5.21 -6.50
C SER A 20 -5.92 5.13 -6.56
N GLU A 21 -5.39 4.30 -7.46
CA GLU A 21 -3.96 4.13 -7.72
C GLU A 21 -3.34 5.38 -8.36
N LYS A 22 -3.98 5.96 -9.38
CA LYS A 22 -3.52 7.22 -10.00
C LYS A 22 -3.44 8.38 -9.00
N SER A 23 -4.39 8.46 -8.08
CA SER A 23 -4.39 9.52 -7.05
C SER A 23 -3.25 9.33 -6.05
N LEU A 24 -2.91 8.09 -5.67
CA LEU A 24 -1.74 7.79 -4.87
C LEU A 24 -0.45 8.15 -5.60
N TYR A 25 -0.34 7.75 -6.86
CA TYR A 25 0.83 8.05 -7.68
C TYR A 25 1.05 9.57 -7.77
N ALA A 26 0.00 10.33 -8.11
CA ALA A 26 0.09 11.79 -8.20
C ALA A 26 0.51 12.46 -6.88
N TRP A 27 0.05 11.94 -5.74
CA TRP A 27 0.47 12.42 -4.42
C TRP A 27 1.96 12.13 -4.16
N MET A 28 2.41 10.91 -4.43
CA MET A 28 3.77 10.46 -4.11
C MET A 28 4.82 10.90 -5.14
N SER A 29 4.41 11.19 -6.39
CA SER A 29 5.31 11.74 -7.42
C SER A 29 5.79 13.15 -7.12
N GLY A 30 5.11 13.86 -6.20
CA GLY A 30 5.52 15.18 -5.72
C GLY A 30 6.60 15.16 -4.64
N PHE A 31 7.06 13.97 -4.21
CA PHE A 31 8.08 13.85 -3.17
C PHE A 31 9.45 14.30 -3.66
N SER A 32 10.26 14.83 -2.72
CA SER A 32 11.63 15.22 -3.03
C SER A 32 12.47 14.01 -3.44
N SER A 33 13.55 14.23 -4.21
CA SER A 33 14.48 13.15 -4.58
C SER A 33 15.09 12.46 -3.36
N GLU A 34 15.34 13.21 -2.28
CA GLU A 34 15.83 12.67 -1.01
C GLU A 34 14.80 11.74 -0.35
N THR A 35 13.54 12.17 -0.31
CA THR A 35 12.42 11.35 0.19
C THR A 35 12.26 10.07 -0.64
N LEU A 36 12.37 10.16 -1.97
CA LEU A 36 12.31 8.99 -2.85
C LEU A 36 13.48 8.03 -2.63
N GLU A 37 14.69 8.52 -2.35
CA GLU A 37 15.84 7.69 -2.02
C GLU A 37 15.67 6.99 -0.66
N ARG A 38 15.15 7.69 0.36
CA ARG A 38 14.80 7.06 1.65
C ARG A 38 13.71 6.00 1.47
N LEU A 39 12.69 6.28 0.67
CA LEU A 39 11.63 5.35 0.32
C LEU A 39 12.19 4.12 -0.42
N ARG A 40 13.14 4.31 -1.34
CA ARG A 40 13.86 3.22 -2.02
C ARG A 40 14.55 2.30 -1.03
N ARG A 41 15.27 2.86 -0.06
CA ARG A 41 15.97 2.07 0.99
C ARG A 41 15.00 1.27 1.85
N ILE A 42 13.86 1.87 2.21
CA ILE A 42 12.78 1.14 2.91
C ILE A 42 12.28 -0.01 2.03
N ASN A 43 11.98 0.27 0.76
CA ASN A 43 11.41 -0.72 -0.16
C ASN A 43 12.36 -1.89 -0.40
N GLN A 44 13.65 -1.61 -0.61
CA GLN A 44 14.69 -2.62 -0.81
C GLN A 44 14.93 -3.49 0.43
N ALA A 45 14.61 -3.00 1.62
CA ALA A 45 14.74 -3.76 2.88
C ALA A 45 13.49 -4.59 3.24
N SER A 46 12.43 -4.56 2.42
CA SER A 46 11.09 -5.11 2.73
C SER A 46 11.06 -6.59 3.13
N SER A 47 12.06 -7.39 2.73
CA SER A 47 12.19 -8.81 3.11
C SER A 47 12.72 -9.04 4.53
N THR A 48 13.14 -7.99 5.24
CA THR A 48 13.76 -8.10 6.58
C THR A 48 13.13 -7.11 7.54
N SER A 49 13.19 -7.35 8.86
CA SER A 49 12.71 -6.38 9.87
C SER A 49 13.35 -4.98 9.77
N ARG A 50 14.46 -4.83 9.03
CA ARG A 50 15.12 -3.54 8.78
C ARG A 50 14.22 -2.53 8.06
N HIS A 51 13.27 -2.95 7.22
CA HIS A 51 12.35 -2.00 6.59
C HIS A 51 11.47 -1.28 7.63
N ILE A 52 11.08 -1.97 8.71
CA ILE A 52 10.28 -1.38 9.79
C ILE A 52 11.11 -0.32 10.52
N VAL A 53 12.35 -0.65 10.89
CA VAL A 53 13.26 0.28 11.55
C VAL A 53 13.55 1.49 10.65
N ALA A 54 13.86 1.25 9.37
CA ALA A 54 14.11 2.32 8.40
C ALA A 54 12.88 3.21 8.20
N ALA A 55 11.68 2.62 8.08
CA ALA A 55 10.44 3.38 7.94
C ALA A 55 10.20 4.28 9.16
N ILE A 56 10.37 3.75 10.37
CA ILE A 56 10.22 4.54 11.61
C ILE A 56 11.26 5.66 11.67
N SER A 57 12.54 5.33 11.50
CA SER A 57 13.64 6.30 11.59
C SER A 57 13.48 7.43 10.58
N TYR A 58 13.21 7.12 9.32
CA TYR A 58 12.99 8.14 8.29
C TYR A 58 11.69 8.92 8.53
N GLY A 59 10.65 8.29 9.08
CA GLY A 59 9.41 8.96 9.46
C GLY A 59 9.56 10.02 10.56
N PHE A 60 10.66 10.01 11.33
CA PHE A 60 10.94 11.09 12.29
C PHE A 60 11.50 12.36 11.64
N VAL A 61 12.25 12.20 10.54
CA VAL A 61 12.96 13.31 9.88
C VAL A 61 12.32 13.75 8.56
N ASP A 62 11.41 12.94 8.02
CA ASP A 62 10.76 13.16 6.73
C ASP A 62 9.23 13.14 6.88
N ARG A 63 8.60 14.31 6.69
CA ARG A 63 7.16 14.49 6.90
C ARG A 63 6.32 13.71 5.89
N ASP A 64 6.82 13.50 4.68
CA ASP A 64 6.08 12.75 3.67
C ASP A 64 6.15 11.25 3.94
N LEU A 65 7.31 10.74 4.38
CA LEU A 65 7.40 9.36 4.87
C LEU A 65 6.59 9.14 6.15
N TYR A 66 6.52 10.12 7.05
CA TYR A 66 5.61 10.06 8.20
C TYR A 66 4.16 9.86 7.77
N ARG A 67 3.70 10.59 6.74
CA ARG A 67 2.34 10.46 6.20
C ARG A 67 2.10 9.09 5.57
N VAL A 68 3.06 8.59 4.79
CA VAL A 68 2.99 7.23 4.21
C VAL A 68 2.90 6.18 5.31
N ASN A 69 3.75 6.27 6.34
CA ASN A 69 3.73 5.36 7.48
C ASN A 69 2.38 5.39 8.21
N ARG A 70 1.84 6.58 8.47
CA ARG A 70 0.55 6.74 9.13
C ARG A 70 -0.59 6.12 8.33
N LEU A 71 -0.55 6.23 7.00
CA LEU A 71 -1.52 5.56 6.11
C LEU A 71 -1.42 4.04 6.24
N ILE A 72 -0.22 3.47 6.15
CA ILE A 72 0.02 2.03 6.27
C ILE A 72 -0.45 1.50 7.62
N ILE A 73 -0.02 2.15 8.72
CA ILE A 73 -0.40 1.77 10.09
C ILE A 73 -1.93 1.85 10.25
N GLY A 74 -2.57 2.91 9.75
CA GLY A 74 -4.02 3.04 9.77
C GLY A 74 -4.74 1.90 9.05
N LEU A 75 -4.24 1.48 7.89
CA LEU A 75 -4.77 0.33 7.15
C LEU A 75 -4.57 -0.98 7.94
N MET A 76 -3.40 -1.20 8.52
CA MET A 76 -3.11 -2.38 9.36
C MET A 76 -4.04 -2.47 10.57
N LEU A 77 -4.23 -1.37 11.30
CA LEU A 77 -5.11 -1.33 12.48
C LEU A 77 -6.58 -1.58 12.09
N ARG A 78 -7.03 -1.03 10.96
CA ARG A 78 -8.38 -1.28 10.43
C ARG A 78 -8.56 -2.72 10.00
N ARG A 79 -7.55 -3.33 9.36
CA ARG A 79 -7.56 -4.75 8.97
C ARG A 79 -7.69 -5.63 10.20
N HIS A 80 -6.89 -5.37 11.24
CA HIS A 80 -6.97 -6.10 12.49
C HIS A 80 -8.35 -5.97 13.19
N LYS A 81 -8.95 -4.78 13.14
CA LYS A 81 -10.33 -4.60 13.64
C LYS A 81 -11.35 -5.40 12.83
N ALA A 82 -11.25 -5.37 11.49
CA ALA A 82 -12.14 -6.10 10.61
C ALA A 82 -12.00 -7.63 10.77
N GLU A 83 -10.78 -8.14 10.95
CA GLU A 83 -10.51 -9.55 11.27
C GLU A 83 -11.23 -9.99 12.55
N ARG A 84 -11.17 -9.18 13.62
CA ARG A 84 -11.88 -9.47 14.87
C ARG A 84 -13.41 -9.43 14.73
N GLN A 85 -13.93 -8.71 13.74
CA GLN A 85 -15.36 -8.57 13.48
C GLN A 85 -15.88 -9.55 12.43
N GLY A 86 -15.01 -10.32 11.76
CA GLY A 86 -15.38 -11.18 10.63
C GLY A 86 -15.81 -10.40 9.38
N ASP A 87 -15.45 -9.12 9.24
CA ASP A 87 -15.82 -8.30 8.08
C ASP A 87 -14.88 -8.54 6.89
N VAL A 88 -15.18 -9.60 6.14
CA VAL A 88 -14.40 -10.05 4.98
C VAL A 88 -14.31 -8.97 3.89
N VAL A 89 -15.42 -8.26 3.63
CA VAL A 89 -15.46 -7.21 2.59
C VAL A 89 -14.51 -6.06 2.92
N THR A 90 -14.43 -5.65 4.19
CA THR A 90 -13.47 -4.62 4.61
C THR A 90 -12.03 -5.11 4.53
N ILE A 91 -11.76 -6.38 4.87
CA ILE A 91 -10.41 -6.97 4.75
C ILE A 91 -9.95 -6.93 3.29
N GLU A 92 -10.77 -7.40 2.35
CA GLU A 92 -10.45 -7.40 0.92
C GLU A 92 -10.18 -6.00 0.38
N LYS A 93 -11.00 -5.01 0.76
CA LYS A 93 -10.79 -3.60 0.37
C LYS A 93 -9.47 -3.05 0.90
N ILE A 94 -9.10 -3.39 2.13
CA ILE A 94 -7.83 -2.94 2.72
C ILE A 94 -6.64 -3.61 2.03
N GLU A 95 -6.73 -4.91 1.75
CA GLU A 95 -5.68 -5.64 1.04
C GLU A 95 -5.47 -5.09 -0.38
N LEU A 96 -6.55 -4.75 -1.08
CA LEU A 96 -6.46 -4.07 -2.37
C LEU A 96 -5.73 -2.73 -2.25
N ARG A 97 -6.06 -1.92 -1.24
CA ARG A 97 -5.42 -0.62 -1.01
C ARG A 97 -3.93 -0.73 -0.67
N LEU A 98 -3.55 -1.76 0.07
CA LEU A 98 -2.14 -2.04 0.39
C LEU A 98 -1.37 -2.48 -0.85
N LYS A 99 -1.97 -3.30 -1.72
CA LYS A 99 -1.39 -3.67 -3.02
C LYS A 99 -1.21 -2.47 -3.94
N GLU A 100 -2.20 -1.57 -4.02
CA GLU A 100 -2.06 -0.30 -4.75
C GLU A 100 -0.86 0.50 -4.25
N LEU A 101 -0.71 0.62 -2.93
CA LEU A 101 0.41 1.35 -2.34
C LEU A 101 1.76 0.71 -2.68
N HIS A 102 1.87 -0.62 -2.59
CA HIS A 102 3.08 -1.34 -2.99
C HIS A 102 3.42 -1.13 -4.47
N ARG A 103 2.42 -1.17 -5.37
CA ARG A 103 2.62 -0.93 -6.80
C ARG A 103 3.15 0.48 -7.05
N VAL A 104 2.50 1.49 -6.47
CA VAL A 104 2.94 2.89 -6.61
C VAL A 104 4.37 3.09 -6.09
N ILE A 105 4.71 2.53 -4.92
CA ILE A 105 6.08 2.57 -4.39
C ILE A 105 7.04 1.92 -5.39
N ASN A 106 6.76 0.71 -5.86
CA ASN A 106 7.62 0.01 -6.82
C ASN A 106 7.78 0.78 -8.14
N THR A 107 6.73 1.44 -8.63
CA THR A 107 6.82 2.31 -9.82
C THR A 107 7.75 3.50 -9.58
N LEU A 108 7.72 4.10 -8.39
CA LEU A 108 8.50 5.31 -8.08
C LEU A 108 9.97 5.01 -7.78
N VAL A 109 10.26 3.91 -7.08
CA VAL A 109 11.60 3.65 -6.53
C VAL A 109 12.25 2.36 -7.01
N GLY A 110 11.55 1.57 -7.82
CA GLY A 110 11.95 0.24 -8.25
C GLY A 110 11.48 -0.85 -7.28
N PRO A 111 11.35 -2.11 -7.75
CA PRO A 111 10.92 -3.23 -6.92
C PRO A 111 12.01 -3.63 -5.89
N PRO A 112 11.63 -4.34 -4.81
CA PRO A 112 12.60 -4.95 -3.91
C PRO A 112 13.46 -6.03 -4.62
N PRO A 113 14.71 -6.26 -4.18
CA PRO A 113 15.65 -7.17 -4.83
C PRO A 113 15.24 -8.65 -4.78
N HIS A 114 14.41 -9.04 -3.82
CA HIS A 114 13.75 -10.34 -3.81
C HIS A 114 12.28 -10.06 -4.05
N GLY A 115 11.82 -10.21 -5.31
CA GLY A 115 10.47 -9.87 -5.73
C GLY A 115 9.41 -10.37 -4.75
N VAL A 116 8.92 -9.48 -3.91
CA VAL A 116 7.81 -9.77 -3.01
C VAL A 116 6.56 -9.54 -3.83
N ASP A 117 6.22 -10.52 -4.67
CA ASP A 117 4.95 -10.54 -5.38
C ASP A 117 3.82 -10.53 -4.32
N ASP A 118 3.11 -9.40 -4.24
CA ASP A 118 1.79 -9.28 -3.62
C ASP A 118 1.61 -9.69 -2.14
N VAL A 119 2.68 -9.99 -1.39
CA VAL A 119 2.57 -10.28 0.05
C VAL A 119 2.50 -8.97 0.82
N ALA A 120 1.28 -8.49 1.07
CA ALA A 120 1.02 -7.45 2.06
C ALA A 120 1.70 -7.84 3.39
N CYS A 121 2.28 -6.85 4.09
CA CYS A 121 2.90 -7.03 5.41
C CYS A 121 2.01 -7.89 6.31
N ARG A 122 2.34 -9.18 6.45
CA ARG A 122 1.57 -10.09 7.29
C ARG A 122 1.95 -9.79 8.73
N SER A 123 0.97 -9.47 9.57
CA SER A 123 1.18 -9.56 11.01
C SER A 123 1.56 -11.00 11.35
N VAL A 124 2.61 -11.18 12.15
CA VAL A 124 3.03 -12.48 12.66
C VAL A 124 1.85 -13.08 13.41
N LYS A 125 1.32 -14.21 12.94
CA LYS A 125 0.36 -15.00 13.71
C LYS A 125 1.14 -15.61 14.88
N ARG A 126 0.71 -15.30 16.11
CA ARG A 126 1.13 -16.04 17.30
C ARG A 126 0.57 -17.45 17.26
#